data_AF-A0A2S2R714-F1
#
_entry.id   AF-A0A2S2R714-F1
#
_cell.length_a   1.000
_cell.length_b   1.000
_cell.length_c   1.000
_cell.angle_alpha   90.00
_cell.angle_beta   90.00
_cell.angle_gamma   90.00
#
_symmetry.space_group_name_H-M   'P 1'
#
loop_
_entity.id
_entity.type
_entity.pdbx_description
1 polymer ?
#
loop_
_entity_poly.entity_id
_entity_poly.type
_entity_poly.pdbx_seq_one_letter_code
_entity_poly.pdbx_strand_id
1 'polypeptide(L)'
;MQALTLVLLVGLTAAVLVSVEGAPASDKKIGISHKLKTTSTSTTISPSRKCKSECPNDYNPICGSDGAKVNLSFGNKCVMEKYNCEHNTKLTVKVNAECPNSKGIRLA
;
A
#
# COMPACT_ATOMS: atom_id res chain seq x y z
N MET A 1 -29.95 43.20 -33.78
CA MET A 1 -31.30 42.71 -33.43
C MET A 1 -31.37 41.23 -33.71
N GLN A 2 -30.98 40.37 -32.78
CA GLN A 2 -31.53 39.02 -32.65
C GLN A 2 -31.04 38.46 -31.31
N ALA A 3 -31.83 38.75 -30.28
CA ALA A 3 -31.68 38.13 -28.97
C ALA A 3 -32.49 36.81 -28.97
N LEU A 4 -32.15 35.93 -28.03
CA LEU A 4 -33.16 35.24 -27.23
C LEU A 4 -33.99 34.12 -27.90
N THR A 5 -33.39 33.02 -28.38
CA THR A 5 -34.19 31.83 -28.77
C THR A 5 -33.60 30.44 -28.47
N LEU A 6 -32.45 30.29 -27.82
CA LEU A 6 -31.80 28.96 -27.70
C LEU A 6 -31.69 28.37 -26.28
N VAL A 7 -32.44 28.89 -25.30
CA VAL A 7 -32.32 28.45 -23.88
C VAL A 7 -33.53 27.64 -23.37
N LEU A 8 -34.49 27.22 -24.22
CA LEU A 8 -35.78 26.72 -23.68
C LEU A 8 -36.40 25.45 -24.30
N LEU A 9 -35.64 24.45 -24.76
CA LEU A 9 -36.28 23.22 -25.27
C LEU A 9 -35.65 21.85 -24.96
N VAL A 10 -34.91 21.66 -23.86
CA VAL A 10 -34.73 20.29 -23.33
C VAL A 10 -34.72 20.26 -21.79
N GLY A 11 -35.85 20.62 -21.18
CA GLY A 11 -36.20 20.17 -19.84
C GLY A 11 -37.19 19.02 -19.97
N LEU A 12 -36.82 17.81 -19.50
CA LEU A 12 -37.64 16.64 -19.11
C LEU A 12 -36.96 15.32 -19.53
N THR A 13 -35.93 14.91 -18.79
CA THR A 13 -35.75 13.48 -18.52
C THR A 13 -35.52 13.31 -17.03
N ALA A 14 -36.61 12.90 -16.39
CA ALA A 14 -36.78 12.21 -15.11
C ALA A 14 -35.56 12.09 -14.19
N ALA A 15 -35.81 12.47 -12.93
CA ALA A 15 -35.13 11.91 -11.78
C ALA A 15 -35.01 10.38 -11.89
N VAL A 16 -33.79 9.87 -12.01
CA VAL A 16 -33.46 8.51 -11.58
C VAL A 16 -32.74 8.64 -10.25
N LEU A 17 -33.51 8.48 -9.18
CA LEU A 17 -32.99 8.02 -7.91
C LEU A 17 -32.43 6.62 -8.15
N VAL A 18 -31.11 6.45 -8.11
CA VAL A 18 -30.54 5.14 -7.82
C VAL A 18 -29.50 5.28 -6.71
N SER A 19 -29.95 4.78 -5.57
CA SER A 19 -29.27 4.19 -4.43
C SER A 19 -27.78 4.46 -4.21
N VAL A 20 -27.52 4.88 -2.97
CA VAL A 20 -26.27 4.79 -2.22
C VAL A 20 -25.75 3.34 -2.20
N GLU A 21 -24.44 3.24 -1.91
CA GLU A 21 -23.73 2.12 -1.27
C GLU A 21 -23.06 1.10 -2.20
N GLY A 22 -21.73 1.13 -2.20
CA GLY A 22 -20.92 0.05 -2.75
C GLY A 22 -19.48 0.44 -3.05
N ALA A 23 -18.67 0.69 -2.02
CA ALA A 23 -17.22 0.60 -2.18
C ALA A 23 -16.85 -0.86 -2.51
N PRO A 24 -16.11 -1.17 -3.58
CA PRO A 24 -15.61 -2.52 -3.80
C PRO A 24 -14.46 -2.79 -2.82
N ALA A 25 -14.79 -3.34 -1.66
CA ALA A 25 -13.88 -4.07 -0.80
C ALA A 25 -13.95 -5.56 -1.16
N SER A 26 -13.21 -5.95 -2.19
CA SER A 26 -12.85 -7.33 -2.50
C SER A 26 -11.40 -7.28 -2.99
N ASP A 27 -10.43 -8.01 -2.44
CA ASP A 27 -10.55 -9.43 -2.18
C ASP A 27 -9.72 -9.83 -0.97
N LYS A 28 -10.38 -10.45 -0.01
CA LYS A 28 -9.76 -11.28 1.01
C LYS A 28 -9.44 -12.63 0.38
N LYS A 29 -8.34 -12.72 -0.35
CA LYS A 29 -7.71 -14.02 -0.62
C LYS A 29 -7.01 -14.47 0.66
N ILE A 30 -7.69 -15.32 1.43
CA ILE A 30 -7.04 -16.22 2.39
C ILE A 30 -6.27 -17.26 1.56
N GLY A 31 -5.12 -16.83 1.03
CA GLY A 31 -4.14 -17.71 0.43
C GLY A 31 -3.13 -18.02 1.51
N ILE A 32 -3.31 -19.13 2.20
CA ILE A 32 -2.26 -19.71 3.04
C ILE A 32 -1.17 -20.22 2.08
N SER A 33 -0.41 -19.33 1.46
CA SER A 33 0.93 -19.64 0.97
C SER A 33 1.89 -19.46 2.14
N HIS A 34 1.68 -20.29 3.16
CA HIS A 34 2.79 -20.69 4.01
C HIS A 34 3.68 -21.59 3.15
N LYS A 35 4.52 -20.98 2.31
CA LYS A 35 5.85 -21.57 2.13
C LYS A 35 6.64 -21.16 3.36
N LEU A 36 6.33 -21.87 4.46
CA LEU A 36 7.11 -21.84 5.68
C LEU A 36 8.50 -22.30 5.30
N LYS A 37 9.38 -21.36 4.96
CA LYS A 37 10.80 -21.59 5.08
C LYS A 37 11.07 -21.52 6.58
N THR A 38 11.00 -22.70 7.20
CA THR A 38 11.65 -23.07 8.47
C THR A 38 12.85 -22.16 8.71
N THR A 39 12.74 -21.24 9.69
CA THR A 39 13.40 -21.29 11.01
C THR A 39 13.01 -19.94 11.68
N SER A 40 12.28 -19.79 12.79
CA SER A 40 11.87 -20.70 13.88
C SER A 40 10.55 -20.20 14.51
N THR A 41 9.80 -21.16 15.06
CA THR A 41 8.73 -21.01 16.06
C THR A 41 7.43 -20.34 15.60
N SER A 42 6.61 -21.18 14.96
CA SER A 42 5.18 -20.99 14.74
C SER A 42 4.42 -21.41 16.01
N THR A 43 3.81 -20.47 16.73
CA THR A 43 2.71 -20.77 17.67
C THR A 43 1.52 -19.89 17.30
N THR A 44 0.46 -20.55 16.86
CA THR A 44 -0.82 -19.99 16.43
C THR A 44 -1.69 -19.68 17.65
N ILE A 45 -1.64 -18.44 18.15
CA ILE A 45 -2.72 -17.79 18.90
C ILE A 45 -2.68 -16.33 18.45
N SER A 46 -3.80 -15.80 17.96
CA SER A 46 -3.97 -14.44 17.41
C SER A 46 -3.03 -13.41 18.07
N PRO A 47 -1.92 -13.04 17.42
CA PRO A 47 -0.88 -12.27 18.06
C PRO A 47 -1.25 -10.79 17.94
N SER A 48 -1.18 -10.05 19.04
CA SER A 48 -0.74 -8.66 18.93
C SER A 48 0.50 -8.67 18.03
N ARG A 49 0.40 -8.14 16.80
CA ARG A 49 1.45 -8.26 15.78
C ARG A 49 2.71 -7.58 16.29
N LYS A 50 3.56 -8.33 17.00
CA LYS A 50 4.87 -7.85 17.42
C LYS A 50 5.74 -7.78 16.17
N CYS A 51 6.22 -6.58 15.88
CA CYS A 51 7.14 -6.35 14.79
C CYS A 51 8.49 -7.00 15.08
N LYS A 52 9.24 -7.32 14.02
CA LYS A 52 10.60 -7.83 14.14
C LYS A 52 11.45 -6.79 14.89
N SER A 53 12.13 -7.18 15.97
CA SER A 53 12.98 -6.25 16.73
C SER A 53 14.31 -5.98 16.04
N GLU A 54 14.89 -7.01 15.45
CA GLU A 54 16.26 -7.00 14.91
C GLU A 54 16.30 -7.36 13.44
N CYS A 55 17.16 -6.65 12.72
CA CYS A 55 17.52 -6.93 11.33
C CYS A 55 19.03 -7.10 11.22
N PRO A 56 19.51 -7.91 10.26
CA PRO A 56 20.94 -8.02 10.00
C PRO A 56 21.50 -6.68 9.50
N ASN A 57 22.79 -6.46 9.75
CA ASN A 57 23.52 -5.27 9.31
C ASN A 57 23.96 -5.32 7.83
N ASP A 58 23.54 -6.35 7.08
CA ASP A 58 23.84 -6.47 5.66
C ASP A 58 23.25 -5.29 4.87
N TYR A 59 24.11 -4.62 4.10
CA TYR A 59 23.72 -3.50 3.24
C TYR A 59 23.38 -4.00 1.83
N ASN A 60 22.09 -4.17 1.58
CA ASN A 60 21.49 -4.53 0.30
C ASN A 60 20.35 -3.55 0.01
N PRO A 61 20.66 -2.33 -0.44
CA PRO A 61 19.71 -1.23 -0.46
C PRO A 61 18.51 -1.51 -1.37
N ILE A 62 17.33 -1.09 -0.93
CA ILE A 62 16.09 -1.22 -1.69
C ILE A 62 15.26 0.07 -1.62
N CYS A 63 14.48 0.30 -2.66
CA CYS A 63 13.53 1.39 -2.76
C CYS A 63 12.12 0.86 -2.53
N GLY A 64 11.51 1.24 -1.41
CA GLY A 64 10.15 0.86 -1.05
C GLY A 64 9.13 1.92 -1.46
N SER A 65 8.00 1.49 -2.03
CA SER A 65 6.89 2.38 -2.43
C SER A 65 5.52 1.72 -2.22
N ASP A 66 4.51 2.53 -1.94
CA ASP A 66 3.09 2.14 -1.82
C ASP A 66 2.30 2.28 -3.14
N GLY A 67 2.98 2.62 -4.24
CA GLY A 67 2.39 2.60 -5.58
C GLY A 67 2.45 3.92 -6.35
N ALA A 68 2.79 5.06 -5.73
CA ALA A 68 3.03 6.29 -6.51
C ALA A 68 3.74 7.44 -5.79
N LYS A 69 3.48 7.65 -4.49
CA LYS A 69 3.82 8.95 -3.84
C LYS A 69 4.94 8.85 -2.81
N VAL A 70 5.14 7.68 -2.23
CA VAL A 70 6.20 7.45 -1.24
C VAL A 70 7.31 6.63 -1.86
N ASN A 71 8.55 7.11 -1.72
CA ASN A 71 9.76 6.38 -2.10
C ASN A 71 10.73 6.49 -0.92
N LEU A 72 10.89 5.41 -0.16
CA LEU A 72 11.78 5.35 0.98
C LEU A 72 12.90 4.33 0.71
N SER A 73 14.14 4.74 0.96
CA SER A 73 15.29 3.83 0.88
C SER A 73 15.47 3.07 2.21
N PHE A 74 15.69 1.76 2.10
CA PHE A 74 16.00 0.89 3.23
C PHE A 74 17.29 0.15 2.98
N GLY A 75 18.13 0.00 4.00
CA GLY A 75 19.43 -0.67 3.92
C GLY A 75 19.31 -2.14 3.57
N ASN A 76 18.17 -2.77 3.89
CA ASN A 76 17.80 -4.09 3.37
C ASN A 76 16.28 -4.34 3.50
N LYS A 77 15.84 -5.48 2.98
CA LYS A 77 14.43 -5.93 3.02
C LYS A 77 13.88 -6.09 4.43
N CYS A 78 14.68 -6.57 5.39
CA CYS A 78 14.22 -6.75 6.77
C CYS A 78 13.81 -5.40 7.38
N VAL A 79 14.62 -4.35 7.17
CA VAL A 79 14.33 -3.01 7.69
C VAL A 79 13.02 -2.46 7.11
N MET A 80 12.76 -2.68 5.82
CA MET A 80 11.48 -2.29 5.20
C MET A 80 10.29 -3.07 5.80
N GLU A 81 10.44 -4.37 6.03
CA GLU A 81 9.36 -5.18 6.62
C GLU A 81 9.07 -4.81 8.07
N LYS A 82 10.11 -4.51 8.85
CA LYS A 82 9.99 -3.96 10.20
C LYS A 82 9.25 -2.63 10.17
N TYR A 83 9.66 -1.71 9.29
CA TYR A 83 8.99 -0.42 9.10
C TYR A 83 7.51 -0.57 8.72
N ASN A 84 7.19 -1.45 7.77
CA ASN A 84 5.82 -1.75 7.39
C ASN A 84 4.98 -2.21 8.58
N CYS A 85 5.54 -3.06 9.43
CA CYS A 85 4.87 -3.52 10.63
C CYS A 85 4.67 -2.39 11.66
N GLU A 86 5.72 -1.66 12.00
CA GLU A 86 5.70 -0.64 13.07
C GLU A 86 4.80 0.54 12.70
N HIS A 87 4.77 0.91 11.42
CA HIS A 87 4.02 2.05 10.93
C HIS A 87 2.67 1.66 10.30
N ASN A 88 2.30 0.37 10.32
CA ASN A 88 1.13 -0.16 9.63
C ASN A 88 1.07 0.24 8.14
N THR A 89 2.23 0.31 7.48
CA THR A 89 2.35 0.62 6.04
C THR A 89 2.51 -0.67 5.23
N LYS A 90 2.33 -0.56 3.92
CA LYS A 90 2.45 -1.68 2.97
C LYS A 90 3.36 -1.32 1.81
N LEU A 91 4.59 -0.89 2.12
CA LEU A 91 5.58 -0.61 1.10
C LEU A 91 6.01 -1.90 0.41
N THR A 92 6.10 -1.83 -0.91
CA THR A 92 6.58 -2.89 -1.78
C THR A 92 7.92 -2.49 -2.38
N VAL A 93 8.79 -3.46 -2.66
CA VAL A 93 10.07 -3.19 -3.30
C VAL A 93 9.81 -2.76 -4.75
N LYS A 94 10.17 -1.53 -5.08
CA LYS A 94 10.13 -1.01 -6.45
C LYS A 94 11.41 -1.32 -7.22
N VAL A 95 12.56 -1.15 -6.57
CA VAL A 95 13.89 -1.39 -7.15
C VAL A 95 14.83 -1.92 -6.07
N ASN A 96 15.75 -2.82 -6.45
CA ASN A 96 16.85 -3.33 -5.61
C ASN A 96 18.03 -2.34 -5.56
N ALA A 97 17.73 -1.08 -5.29
CA ALA A 97 18.68 0.00 -5.09
C ALA A 97 18.00 1.10 -4.25
N GLU A 98 18.75 2.10 -3.79
CA GLU A 98 18.18 3.26 -3.12
C GLU A 98 17.21 4.02 -4.04
N CYS A 99 16.22 4.71 -3.46
CA CYS A 99 15.30 5.52 -4.25
C CYS A 99 16.01 6.74 -4.85
N PRO A 100 15.73 7.11 -6.11
CA PRO A 100 16.24 8.35 -6.69
C PRO A 100 15.72 9.54 -5.90
N ASN A 101 16.61 10.48 -5.56
CA ASN A 101 16.30 11.68 -4.76
C ASN A 101 15.80 11.38 -3.32
N SER A 102 16.17 10.23 -2.74
CA SER A 102 15.87 9.96 -1.33
C SER A 102 16.59 10.95 -0.40
N LYS A 103 15.92 11.34 0.69
CA LYS A 103 16.52 12.18 1.76
C LYS A 103 17.40 11.40 2.74
N GLY A 104 17.58 10.09 2.53
CA GLY A 104 18.42 9.24 3.37
C GLY A 104 18.07 7.76 3.26
N ILE A 105 18.76 6.93 4.05
CA ILE A 105 18.52 5.49 4.13
C ILE A 105 18.24 5.03 5.56
N ARG A 106 17.23 4.17 5.72
CA ARG A 106 16.90 3.53 6.99
C ARG A 106 17.69 2.25 7.15
N LEU A 107 18.50 2.13 8.19
CA LEU A 107 19.31 0.94 8.49
C LEU A 107 18.67 0.11 9.63
N ALA A 108 19.32 -1.01 9.98
CA ALA A 108 18.84 -1.98 10.98
C ALA A 108 18.74 -1.41 12.40
#